data_AF-C5FJ98-F1
#
_entry.id   AF-C5FJ98-F1
#
_cell.length_a   1.000
_cell.length_b   1.000
_cell.length_c   1.000
_cell.angle_alpha   90.00
_cell.angle_beta   90.00
_cell.angle_gamma   90.00
#
_symmetry.space_group_name_H-M   'P 1'
#
loop_
_entity.id
_entity.type
_entity.pdbx_description
1 polymer ?
#
loop_
_entity_poly.entity_id
_entity_poly.type
_entity_poly.pdbx_seq_one_letter_code
_entity_poly.pdbx_strand_id
1 'polypeptide(L)'
;MYSLDPKLCHFYQLLPDDYSQTPGQSFTGDITVEWRVLRDGQSKDTLYPIQAVFSYTSGHGIPWGQIIPIYDILKGLKLGSAYAIRFPAALLFPGPGLDEQAVLILTVRKIAVDNARRERLTLLDEVPRGVGGLFYEAMSHSKWNPDIQKDAEKWESELEHTSRAFWFQYSITYCEKFDRRVDILKTFLTNSSKVLSFHSPV
;
A
#
# COMPACT_ATOMS: atom_id res chain seq x y z
N MET A 1 -16.94 13.88 -8.68
CA MET A 1 -16.17 13.19 -7.62
C MET A 1 -14.71 13.48 -7.91
N TYR A 2 -13.96 14.05 -6.95
CA TYR A 2 -12.59 14.49 -7.18
C TYR A 2 -11.62 13.29 -7.08
N SER A 3 -10.68 13.21 -8.02
CA SER A 3 -9.53 12.31 -7.93
C SER A 3 -8.55 12.84 -6.87
N LEU A 4 -7.90 11.96 -6.11
CA LEU A 4 -6.87 12.34 -5.16
C LEU A 4 -5.71 13.00 -5.91
N ASP A 5 -5.48 14.29 -5.65
CA ASP A 5 -4.29 14.99 -6.15
C ASP A 5 -3.05 14.45 -5.42
N PRO A 6 -2.10 13.81 -6.12
CA PRO A 6 -0.89 13.26 -5.50
C PRO A 6 -0.05 14.30 -4.75
N LYS A 7 -0.18 15.60 -5.07
CA LYS A 7 0.53 16.69 -4.39
C LYS A 7 0.08 16.91 -2.95
N LEU A 8 -1.12 16.44 -2.61
CA LEU A 8 -1.68 16.53 -1.26
C LEU A 8 -1.45 15.24 -0.45
N CYS A 9 -0.67 14.31 -0.99
CA CYS A 9 -0.51 12.97 -0.45
C CYS A 9 0.92 12.70 0.03
N HIS A 10 1.04 11.87 1.08
CA HIS A 10 2.31 11.29 1.51
C HIS A 10 2.33 9.80 1.18
N PHE A 11 3.37 9.35 0.48
CA PHE A 11 3.49 7.98 -0.02
C PHE A 11 4.49 7.19 0.82
N TYR A 12 4.08 6.02 1.27
CA TYR A 12 4.86 5.08 2.08
C TYR A 12 4.88 3.73 1.35
N GLN A 13 6.07 3.21 1.05
CA GLN A 13 6.20 1.96 0.28
C GLN A 13 6.17 0.75 1.22
N LEU A 14 5.12 -0.07 1.12
CA LEU A 14 4.95 -1.24 1.98
C LEU A 14 5.74 -2.45 1.48
N LEU A 15 5.96 -2.51 0.17
CA LEU A 15 6.81 -3.51 -0.45
C LEU A 15 7.63 -2.88 -1.59
N PRO A 16 8.92 -3.26 -1.77
CA PRO A 16 9.74 -2.75 -2.87
C PRO A 16 9.11 -3.02 -4.23
N ASP A 17 9.34 -2.15 -5.21
CA ASP A 17 8.81 -2.35 -6.56
C ASP A 17 9.46 -3.56 -7.24
N ASP A 18 8.67 -4.34 -7.97
CA ASP A 18 9.14 -5.53 -8.70
C ASP A 18 9.30 -5.27 -10.21
N TYR A 19 8.58 -4.26 -10.74
CA TYR A 19 8.65 -3.87 -12.14
C TYR A 19 9.12 -2.42 -12.30
N SER A 20 9.80 -2.15 -13.41
CA SER A 20 10.13 -0.78 -13.83
C SER A 20 8.98 -0.08 -14.58
N GLN A 21 7.99 -0.85 -15.05
CA GLN A 21 6.86 -0.32 -15.81
C GLN A 21 5.84 0.37 -14.90
N THR A 22 5.27 1.48 -15.37
CA THR A 22 4.11 2.14 -14.77
C THR A 22 2.92 2.14 -15.74
N PRO A 23 1.68 2.04 -15.25
CA PRO A 23 0.49 2.04 -16.12
C PRO A 23 0.35 3.30 -16.96
N GLY A 24 0.78 4.47 -16.47
CA GLY A 24 0.63 5.75 -17.15
C GLY A 24 1.66 6.06 -18.25
N GLN A 25 2.62 5.16 -18.52
CA GLN A 25 3.68 5.36 -19.53
C GLN A 25 3.43 4.59 -20.82
N SER A 26 4.28 3.66 -21.24
CA SER A 26 4.10 2.87 -22.48
C SER A 26 3.42 1.52 -22.22
N PHE A 27 2.78 1.34 -21.06
CA PHE A 27 2.23 0.06 -20.65
C PHE A 27 0.96 -0.28 -21.46
N THR A 28 0.88 -1.53 -21.90
CA THR A 28 -0.29 -2.11 -22.55
C THR A 28 -0.59 -3.45 -21.90
N GLY A 29 -1.84 -3.65 -21.49
CA GLY A 29 -2.32 -4.87 -20.83
C GLY A 29 -3.22 -4.59 -19.63
N ASP A 30 -3.53 -5.64 -18.90
CA ASP A 30 -4.41 -5.58 -17.73
C ASP A 30 -3.61 -5.55 -16.42
N ILE A 31 -4.11 -4.76 -15.47
CA ILE A 31 -3.62 -4.70 -14.09
C ILE A 31 -4.76 -4.94 -13.12
N THR A 32 -4.48 -5.65 -12.03
CA THR A 32 -5.40 -5.80 -10.91
C THR A 32 -4.98 -4.87 -9.79
N VAL A 33 -5.88 -4.04 -9.30
CA VAL A 33 -5.63 -3.17 -8.14
C VAL A 33 -6.54 -3.61 -7.01
N GLU A 34 -5.98 -3.71 -5.81
CA GLU A 34 -6.74 -3.92 -4.58
C GLU A 34 -6.41 -2.80 -3.61
N TRP A 35 -7.42 -2.26 -2.94
CA TRP A 35 -7.22 -1.16 -2.02
C TRP A 35 -8.21 -1.15 -0.86
N ARG A 36 -7.81 -0.45 0.19
CA ARG A 36 -8.58 -0.24 1.41
C ARG A 36 -8.35 1.16 1.93
N VAL A 37 -9.40 1.84 2.33
CA VAL A 37 -9.29 3.16 2.99
C VAL A 37 -9.55 3.00 4.47
N LEU A 38 -8.65 3.56 5.27
CA LEU A 38 -8.71 3.64 6.72
C LEU A 38 -8.81 5.12 7.09
N ARG A 39 -9.92 5.52 7.71
CA ARG A 39 -10.10 6.87 8.24
C ARG A 39 -9.48 6.94 9.64
N ASP A 40 -8.86 8.07 9.99
CA ASP A 40 -8.33 8.28 11.33
C ASP A 40 -9.42 7.98 12.40
N GLY A 41 -9.10 7.14 13.37
CA GLY A 41 -10.04 6.74 14.44
C GLY A 41 -11.10 5.68 14.08
N GLN A 42 -11.20 5.22 12.83
CA GLN A 42 -12.09 4.12 12.47
C GLN A 42 -11.49 2.75 12.82
N SER A 43 -12.29 1.86 13.42
CA SER A 43 -11.87 0.48 13.71
C SER A 43 -11.63 -0.32 12.43
N LYS A 44 -10.54 -1.08 12.44
CA LYS A 44 -10.02 -1.88 11.32
C LYS A 44 -10.96 -2.99 10.83
N ASP A 45 -12.07 -3.29 11.50
CA ASP A 45 -12.75 -4.58 11.29
C ASP A 45 -13.99 -4.53 10.38
N THR A 46 -14.30 -3.38 9.78
CA THR A 46 -15.63 -3.18 9.17
C THR A 46 -15.71 -3.35 7.65
N LEU A 47 -14.61 -3.34 6.90
CA LEU A 47 -14.66 -3.35 5.43
C LEU A 47 -13.57 -4.22 4.78
N TYR A 48 -13.98 -5.13 3.89
CA TYR A 48 -13.07 -5.87 3.01
C TYR A 48 -12.41 -4.93 1.98
N PRO A 49 -11.17 -5.22 1.53
CA PRO A 49 -10.57 -4.47 0.43
C PRO A 49 -11.43 -4.52 -0.84
N ILE A 50 -11.44 -3.42 -1.58
CA ILE A 50 -12.05 -3.33 -2.90
C ILE A 50 -11.03 -3.78 -3.93
N GLN A 51 -11.46 -4.58 -4.90
CA GLN A 51 -10.62 -5.04 -6.01
C GLN A 51 -11.25 -4.63 -7.35
N ALA A 52 -10.41 -4.20 -8.29
CA ALA A 52 -10.80 -3.94 -9.67
C ALA A 52 -9.69 -4.31 -10.65
N VAL A 53 -10.08 -4.57 -11.90
CA VAL A 53 -9.16 -4.81 -13.03
C VAL A 53 -9.24 -3.64 -14.00
N PHE A 54 -8.08 -3.21 -14.50
CA PHE A 54 -7.93 -2.08 -15.40
C PHE A 54 -7.14 -2.46 -16.64
N SER A 55 -7.68 -2.11 -17.80
CA SER A 55 -7.02 -2.29 -19.09
C SER A 55 -6.39 -0.98 -19.56
N TYR A 56 -5.12 -1.08 -19.98
CA TYR A 56 -4.32 0.02 -20.51
C TYR A 56 -3.90 -0.26 -21.94
N THR A 57 -3.86 0.79 -22.76
CA THR A 57 -3.28 0.78 -24.11
C THR A 57 -2.34 1.96 -24.24
N SER A 58 -1.04 1.69 -24.39
CA SER A 58 0.01 2.71 -24.51
C SER A 58 -0.05 3.79 -23.42
N GLY A 59 -0.21 3.38 -22.15
CA GLY A 59 -0.28 4.31 -21.02
C GLY A 59 -1.67 4.81 -20.67
N HIS A 60 -2.59 4.74 -21.63
CA HIS A 60 -3.92 5.27 -21.48
C HIS A 60 -4.83 4.17 -20.94
N GLY A 61 -5.36 4.38 -19.74
CA GLY A 61 -6.49 3.60 -19.26
C GLY A 61 -7.70 3.86 -20.17
N ILE A 62 -8.41 2.81 -20.55
CA ILE A 62 -9.71 2.94 -21.25
C ILE A 62 -10.62 3.83 -20.39
N PRO A 63 -11.42 4.78 -20.93
CA PRO A 63 -12.17 5.73 -20.10
C PRO A 63 -13.03 5.03 -19.05
N TRP A 64 -12.74 5.29 -17.78
CA TRP A 64 -13.51 4.72 -16.68
C TRP A 64 -14.73 5.59 -16.42
N GLY A 65 -15.90 4.96 -16.28
CA GLY A 65 -16.98 5.59 -15.53
C GLY A 65 -16.46 6.03 -14.15
N GLN A 66 -17.08 7.05 -13.55
CA GLN A 66 -16.71 7.86 -12.38
C GLN A 66 -16.27 7.16 -11.06
N ILE A 67 -15.83 5.91 -11.07
CA ILE A 67 -15.89 4.98 -9.94
C ILE A 67 -14.62 5.01 -9.07
N ILE A 68 -13.50 5.58 -9.53
CA ILE A 68 -12.22 5.44 -8.81
C ILE A 68 -11.66 6.80 -8.37
N PRO A 69 -11.72 7.14 -7.08
CA PRO A 69 -11.18 8.39 -6.54
C PRO A 69 -9.65 8.46 -6.59
N ILE A 70 -8.95 7.43 -7.10
CA ILE A 70 -7.48 7.31 -7.08
C ILE A 70 -6.87 7.23 -8.49
N TYR A 71 -7.61 7.63 -9.53
CA TYR A 71 -7.21 7.49 -10.93
C TYR A 71 -5.82 8.03 -11.22
N ASP A 72 -5.55 9.27 -10.82
CA ASP A 72 -4.29 9.95 -11.16
C ASP A 72 -3.11 9.36 -10.40
N ILE A 73 -3.34 8.85 -9.18
CA ILE A 73 -2.35 8.12 -8.42
C ILE A 73 -1.93 6.85 -9.17
N LEU A 74 -2.88 6.06 -9.70
CA LEU A 74 -2.57 4.77 -10.33
C LEU A 74 -1.61 4.87 -11.51
N LYS A 75 -1.63 5.98 -12.25
CA LYS A 75 -0.76 6.18 -13.42
C LYS A 75 0.72 6.14 -13.06
N GLY A 76 1.11 6.68 -11.91
CA GLY A 76 2.50 6.79 -11.49
C GLY A 76 3.03 5.65 -10.64
N LEU A 77 2.17 4.74 -10.21
CA LEU A 77 2.61 3.60 -9.41
C LEU A 77 3.18 2.51 -10.29
N LYS A 78 4.32 1.94 -9.90
CA LYS A 78 4.93 0.82 -10.62
C LYS A 78 4.09 -0.44 -10.48
N LEU A 79 4.17 -1.32 -11.47
CA LEU A 79 3.53 -2.63 -11.37
C LEU A 79 4.22 -3.50 -10.31
N GLY A 80 3.45 -4.38 -9.67
CA GLY A 80 3.93 -5.25 -8.60
C GLY A 80 4.23 -4.52 -7.29
N SER A 81 3.68 -3.32 -7.09
CA SER A 81 3.99 -2.46 -5.94
C SER A 81 2.88 -2.43 -4.89
N ALA A 82 3.22 -2.00 -3.68
CA ALA A 82 2.29 -1.78 -2.59
C ALA A 82 2.61 -0.50 -1.83
N TYR A 83 1.58 0.30 -1.55
CA TYR A 83 1.73 1.60 -0.92
C TYR A 83 0.68 1.84 0.16
N ALA A 84 1.07 2.58 1.19
CA ALA A 84 0.16 3.35 2.02
C ALA A 84 0.25 4.82 1.60
N ILE A 85 -0.89 5.44 1.36
CA ILE A 85 -0.99 6.84 0.93
C ILE A 85 -1.82 7.59 1.97
N ARG A 86 -1.21 8.55 2.65
CA ARG A 86 -1.90 9.41 3.61
C ARG A 86 -2.35 10.69 2.92
N PHE A 87 -3.61 11.09 3.11
CA PHE A 87 -4.22 12.24 2.44
C PHE A 87 -5.31 12.89 3.33
N PRO A 88 -5.68 14.16 3.06
CA PRO A 88 -6.78 14.82 3.77
C PRO A 88 -8.11 14.09 3.56
N ALA A 89 -8.81 13.74 4.65
CA ALA A 89 -10.06 12.99 4.60
C ALA A 89 -11.16 13.72 3.78
N ALA A 90 -11.10 15.06 3.72
CA ALA A 90 -11.96 15.94 2.92
C ALA A 90 -12.02 15.60 1.43
N LEU A 91 -11.00 14.92 0.90
CA LEU A 91 -10.98 14.55 -0.52
C LEU A 91 -11.95 13.39 -0.85
N LEU A 92 -12.31 12.56 0.14
CA LEU A 92 -13.06 11.34 -0.09
C LEU A 92 -14.33 11.23 0.77
N PHE A 93 -14.32 11.76 1.99
CA PHE A 93 -15.42 11.61 2.94
C PHE A 93 -16.22 12.91 3.08
N PRO A 94 -17.57 12.84 3.18
CA PRO A 94 -18.37 14.00 3.51
C PRO A 94 -18.21 14.38 5.00
N GLY A 95 -18.16 15.69 5.28
CA GLY A 95 -18.08 16.25 6.63
C GLY A 95 -16.89 15.80 7.51
N PRO A 96 -15.64 15.74 7.01
CA PRO A 96 -14.50 15.46 7.86
C PRO A 96 -14.08 16.70 8.66
N GLY A 97 -13.37 16.48 9.76
CA GLY A 97 -12.71 17.57 10.48
C GLY A 97 -11.64 18.24 9.62
N LEU A 98 -11.36 19.52 9.89
CA LEU A 98 -10.42 20.35 9.12
C LEU A 98 -9.02 19.71 8.96
N ASP A 99 -8.54 19.02 10.00
CA ASP A 99 -7.22 18.39 10.02
C ASP A 99 -7.25 16.86 9.91
N GLU A 100 -8.43 16.30 9.65
CA GLU A 100 -8.62 14.86 9.63
C GLU A 100 -7.93 14.23 8.42
N GLN A 101 -7.15 13.17 8.66
CA GLN A 101 -6.47 12.42 7.60
C GLN A 101 -7.13 11.05 7.40
N ALA A 102 -6.86 10.49 6.24
CA ALA A 102 -7.17 9.11 5.91
C ALA A 102 -5.97 8.46 5.23
N VAL A 103 -5.96 7.14 5.22
CA VAL A 103 -4.91 6.32 4.63
C VAL A 103 -5.52 5.34 3.65
N LEU A 104 -5.00 5.35 2.44
CA LEU A 104 -5.28 4.37 1.40
C LEU A 104 -4.15 3.36 1.38
N ILE A 105 -4.44 2.11 1.74
CA ILE A 105 -3.56 0.97 1.51
C ILE A 105 -3.92 0.40 0.14
N LEU A 106 -2.95 0.22 -0.75
CA LEU A 106 -3.22 -0.23 -2.11
C LEU A 106 -2.09 -1.12 -2.66
N THR A 107 -2.46 -2.02 -3.56
CA THR A 107 -1.52 -2.83 -4.35
C THR A 107 -1.85 -2.77 -5.83
N VAL A 108 -0.82 -2.78 -6.68
CA VAL A 108 -0.94 -2.77 -8.14
C VAL A 108 -0.27 -4.02 -8.69
N ARG A 109 -1.04 -4.93 -9.29
CA ARG A 109 -0.58 -6.24 -9.79
C ARG A 109 -0.63 -6.31 -11.31
N LYS A 110 0.39 -6.91 -11.94
CA LYS A 110 0.39 -7.30 -13.36
C LYS A 110 0.22 -8.82 -13.46
N ILE A 111 -0.67 -9.31 -14.32
CA ILE A 111 -0.87 -10.76 -14.53
C ILE A 111 0.12 -11.26 -15.59
N ALA A 112 1.33 -11.62 -15.17
CA ALA A 112 2.27 -12.40 -15.98
C ALA A 112 3.03 -13.34 -15.04
N VAL A 113 2.69 -14.63 -15.04
CA VAL A 113 3.02 -15.52 -13.91
C VAL A 113 4.16 -16.49 -14.24
N ASP A 114 5.26 -16.38 -13.48
CA ASP A 114 6.21 -17.44 -13.18
C ASP A 114 6.14 -17.78 -11.67
N ASN A 115 6.92 -18.76 -11.18
CA ASN A 115 6.84 -19.21 -9.79
C ASN A 115 7.27 -18.14 -8.77
N ALA A 116 8.35 -17.41 -9.02
CA ALA A 116 8.82 -16.34 -8.12
C ALA A 116 7.77 -15.22 -8.01
N ARG A 117 7.09 -14.92 -9.12
CA ARG A 117 6.01 -13.94 -9.15
C ARG A 117 4.76 -14.39 -8.41
N ARG A 118 4.50 -15.70 -8.26
CA ARG A 118 3.37 -16.16 -7.43
C ARG A 118 3.57 -15.82 -5.95
N GLU A 119 4.77 -16.04 -5.42
CA GLU A 119 5.09 -15.70 -4.03
C GLU A 119 4.92 -14.19 -3.80
N ARG A 120 5.37 -13.37 -4.75
CA ARG A 120 5.17 -11.92 -4.71
C ARG A 120 3.70 -11.53 -4.75
N LEU A 121 2.88 -12.18 -5.59
CA LEU A 121 1.44 -11.92 -5.65
C LEU A 121 0.75 -12.27 -4.33
N THR A 122 1.09 -13.40 -3.71
CA THR A 122 0.57 -13.76 -2.39
C THR A 122 0.94 -12.74 -1.33
N LEU A 123 2.17 -12.21 -1.34
CA LEU A 123 2.56 -11.11 -0.45
C LEU A 123 1.70 -9.85 -0.67
N LEU A 124 1.41 -9.49 -1.92
CA LEU A 124 0.58 -8.33 -2.25
C LEU A 124 -0.86 -8.48 -1.77
N ASP A 125 -1.43 -9.68 -1.79
CA ASP A 125 -2.82 -9.95 -1.35
C ASP A 125 -2.99 -9.73 0.16
N GLU A 126 -1.93 -9.96 0.93
CA GLU A 126 -1.92 -9.78 2.39
C GLU A 126 -1.79 -8.30 2.80
N VAL A 127 -1.33 -7.42 1.90
CA VAL A 127 -1.06 -6.02 2.23
C VAL A 127 -2.33 -5.22 2.56
N PRO A 128 -3.38 -5.17 1.74
CA PRO A 128 -4.60 -4.41 2.06
C PRO A 128 -5.37 -4.96 3.28
N ARG A 129 -5.19 -6.24 3.63
CA ARG A 129 -5.99 -6.94 4.66
C ARG A 129 -5.36 -6.87 6.05
N GLY A 130 -4.13 -7.36 6.19
CA GLY A 130 -3.45 -7.48 7.47
C GLY A 130 -2.30 -6.50 7.62
N VAL A 131 -1.29 -6.62 6.78
CA VAL A 131 -0.01 -5.88 6.92
C VAL A 131 -0.20 -4.37 6.84
N GLY A 132 -1.03 -3.89 5.92
CA GLY A 132 -1.34 -2.47 5.79
C GLY A 132 -2.11 -1.91 6.98
N GLY A 133 -2.95 -2.74 7.61
CA GLY A 133 -3.57 -2.41 8.88
C GLY A 133 -2.51 -2.27 9.98
N LEU A 134 -1.62 -3.24 10.12
CA LEU A 134 -0.53 -3.18 11.10
C LEU A 134 0.33 -1.93 10.91
N PHE A 135 0.76 -1.66 9.68
CA PHE A 135 1.50 -0.46 9.32
C PHE A 135 0.76 0.81 9.75
N TYR A 136 -0.53 0.92 9.41
CA TYR A 136 -1.35 2.06 9.78
C TYR A 136 -1.41 2.25 11.30
N GLU A 137 -1.57 1.19 12.08
CA GLU A 137 -1.61 1.27 13.54
C GLU A 137 -0.27 1.71 14.14
N ALA A 138 0.84 1.14 13.68
CA ALA A 138 2.17 1.50 14.13
C ALA A 138 2.50 2.98 13.83
N MET A 139 2.19 3.43 12.61
CA MET A 139 2.39 4.83 12.21
C MET A 139 1.43 5.76 12.95
N SER A 140 0.16 5.41 13.12
CA SER A 140 -0.81 6.27 13.81
C SER A 140 -0.49 6.42 15.29
N HIS A 141 -0.04 5.34 15.95
CA HIS A 141 0.38 5.36 17.34
C HIS A 141 1.53 6.35 17.59
N SER A 142 2.48 6.40 16.66
CA SER A 142 3.63 7.32 16.71
C SER A 142 3.35 8.69 16.10
N LYS A 143 2.09 9.01 15.78
CA LYS A 143 1.69 10.24 15.08
C LYS A 143 2.49 10.47 13.79
N TRP A 144 2.77 9.39 13.07
CA TRP A 144 3.53 9.34 11.82
C TRP A 144 5.00 9.75 11.97
N ASN A 145 5.54 9.61 13.17
CA ASN A 145 6.96 9.78 13.46
C ASN A 145 7.47 8.58 14.31
N PRO A 146 7.61 7.39 13.69
CA PRO A 146 7.84 6.15 14.41
C PRO A 146 9.21 6.09 15.11
N ASP A 147 9.21 5.65 16.36
CA ASP A 147 10.41 5.15 17.03
C ASP A 147 10.50 3.67 16.68
N ILE A 148 11.18 3.38 15.56
CA ILE A 148 11.17 2.07 14.89
C ILE A 148 11.44 0.92 15.88
N GLN A 149 12.36 1.11 16.83
CA GLN A 149 12.65 0.11 17.85
C GLN A 149 11.43 -0.16 18.74
N LYS A 150 10.87 0.89 19.36
CA LYS A 150 9.76 0.76 20.30
C LYS A 150 8.48 0.30 19.63
N ASP A 151 8.20 0.81 18.44
CA ASP A 151 7.03 0.39 17.67
C ASP A 151 7.17 -1.09 17.26
N ALA A 152 8.35 -1.54 16.83
CA ALA A 152 8.55 -2.95 16.52
C ALA A 152 8.38 -3.88 17.74
N GLU A 153 8.87 -3.49 18.92
CA GLU A 153 8.69 -4.26 20.16
C GLU A 153 7.21 -4.32 20.57
N LYS A 154 6.49 -3.21 20.43
CA LYS A 154 5.08 -3.11 20.80
C LYS A 154 4.19 -4.03 19.96
N TRP A 155 4.48 -4.14 18.67
CA TRP A 155 3.61 -4.80 17.70
C TRP A 155 4.12 -6.19 17.27
N GLU A 156 5.15 -6.74 17.93
CA GLU A 156 5.75 -8.04 17.58
C GLU A 156 4.75 -9.20 17.58
N SER A 157 3.77 -9.20 18.50
CA SER A 157 2.75 -10.26 18.59
C SER A 157 1.88 -10.37 17.33
N GLU A 158 1.72 -9.26 16.59
CA GLU A 158 0.92 -9.22 15.36
C GLU A 158 1.53 -10.04 14.22
N LEU A 159 2.80 -10.43 14.34
CA LEU A 159 3.49 -11.32 13.40
C LEU A 159 2.93 -12.75 13.42
N GLU A 160 2.26 -13.17 14.51
CA GLU A 160 1.73 -14.53 14.68
C GLU A 160 0.27 -14.71 14.24
N HIS A 161 -0.43 -13.61 13.97
CA HIS A 161 -1.85 -13.63 13.61
C HIS A 161 -2.04 -13.89 12.10
N THR A 162 -3.05 -13.26 11.50
CA THR A 162 -3.54 -13.57 10.14
C THR A 162 -2.49 -13.40 9.04
N SER A 163 -1.47 -12.55 9.25
CA SER A 163 -0.41 -12.32 8.26
C SER A 163 0.87 -13.12 8.49
N ARG A 164 0.84 -14.19 9.30
CA ARG A 164 2.03 -15.03 9.57
C ARG A 164 2.73 -15.52 8.30
N ALA A 165 1.97 -15.95 7.30
CA ALA A 165 2.53 -16.42 6.03
C ALA A 165 3.27 -15.30 5.28
N PHE A 166 2.70 -14.08 5.30
CA PHE A 166 3.38 -12.90 4.76
C PHE A 166 4.71 -12.66 5.47
N TRP A 167 4.72 -12.64 6.81
CA TRP A 167 5.94 -12.32 7.57
C TRP A 167 7.05 -13.34 7.38
N PHE A 168 6.68 -14.62 7.27
CA PHE A 168 7.63 -15.67 6.93
C PHE A 168 8.28 -15.41 5.56
N GLN A 169 7.49 -15.20 4.52
CA GLN A 169 8.01 -14.97 3.16
C GLN A 169 8.74 -13.62 3.05
N TYR A 170 8.24 -12.56 3.68
CA TYR A 170 8.89 -11.25 3.75
C TYR A 170 10.27 -11.38 4.38
N SER A 171 10.38 -12.12 5.48
CA SER A 171 11.67 -12.32 6.15
C SER A 171 12.68 -12.97 5.21
N ILE A 172 12.27 -14.03 4.46
CA ILE A 172 13.16 -14.74 3.54
C ILE A 172 13.66 -13.83 2.43
N THR A 173 12.79 -12.92 1.97
CA THR A 173 13.07 -12.10 0.79
C THR A 173 13.81 -10.81 1.14
N TYR A 174 13.56 -10.22 2.32
CA TYR A 174 13.96 -8.83 2.62
C TYR A 174 14.75 -8.66 3.93
N CYS A 175 14.87 -9.70 4.77
CA CYS A 175 15.64 -9.62 6.00
C CYS A 175 16.97 -10.36 5.87
N GLU A 176 18.08 -9.73 6.28
CA GLU A 176 19.41 -10.35 6.26
C GLU A 176 19.60 -11.41 7.36
N LYS A 177 18.88 -11.27 8.49
CA LYS A 177 18.96 -12.17 9.66
C LYS A 177 17.56 -12.52 10.17
N PHE A 178 17.40 -13.76 10.61
CA PHE A 178 16.11 -14.38 10.94
C PHE A 178 15.90 -14.62 12.44
N ASP A 179 16.81 -14.09 13.26
CA ASP A 179 16.97 -14.61 14.62
C ASP A 179 15.87 -14.12 15.58
N ARG A 180 15.23 -12.97 15.30
CA ARG A 180 14.19 -12.38 16.16
C ARG A 180 13.08 -11.74 15.35
N ARG A 181 11.84 -11.88 15.83
CA ARG A 181 10.65 -11.36 15.12
C ARG A 181 10.58 -9.84 15.18
N VAL A 182 10.98 -9.24 16.30
CA VAL A 182 11.22 -7.80 16.40
C VAL A 182 12.06 -7.28 15.22
N ASP A 183 13.10 -8.00 14.79
CA ASP A 183 13.99 -7.51 13.73
C ASP A 183 13.34 -7.55 12.35
N ILE A 184 12.42 -8.49 12.10
CA ILE A 184 11.56 -8.52 10.90
C ILE A 184 10.71 -7.25 10.86
N LEU A 185 10.04 -6.91 11.96
CA LEU A 185 9.17 -5.76 12.01
C LEU A 185 9.94 -4.43 11.94
N LYS A 186 11.12 -4.35 12.57
CA LYS A 186 12.03 -3.20 12.39
C LYS A 186 12.41 -3.01 10.94
N THR A 187 12.79 -4.09 10.25
CA THR A 187 13.18 -4.04 8.83
C THR A 187 12.01 -3.53 8.00
N PHE A 188 10.81 -4.08 8.23
CA PHE A 188 9.59 -3.63 7.55
C PHE A 188 9.28 -2.14 7.82
N LEU A 189 9.24 -1.71 9.08
CA LEU A 189 8.94 -0.32 9.44
C LEU A 189 10.02 0.65 8.95
N THR A 190 11.30 0.24 8.96
CA THR A 190 12.40 1.05 8.42
C THR A 190 12.24 1.27 6.91
N ASN A 191 11.85 0.22 6.19
CA ASN A 191 11.63 0.31 4.75
C ASN A 191 10.38 1.13 4.41
N SER A 192 9.31 0.97 5.19
CA SER A 192 8.01 1.55 4.89
C SER A 192 7.75 2.94 5.46
N SER A 193 8.48 3.38 6.49
CA SER A 193 8.30 4.71 7.10
C SER A 193 8.88 5.87 6.29
N LYS A 194 9.67 5.59 5.25
CA LYS A 194 10.26 6.62 4.39
C LYS A 194 9.19 7.21 3.47
N VAL A 195 8.97 8.52 3.60
CA VAL A 195 8.10 9.27 2.68
C VAL A 195 8.78 9.37 1.32
N LEU A 196 8.09 8.92 0.29
CA LEU A 196 8.57 8.98 -1.09
C LEU A 196 8.02 10.20 -1.82
N SER A 197 8.86 10.79 -2.67
CA SER A 197 8.42 11.80 -3.64
C SER A 197 7.69 11.11 -4.78
N PHE A 198 6.38 11.29 -4.87
CA PHE A 198 5.60 10.77 -6.00
C PHE A 198 5.82 11.63 -7.24
N HIS A 199 6.26 10.99 -8.31
CA HIS A 199 6.40 11.61 -9.62
C HIS A 199 5.25 11.11 -10.48
N SER A 200 4.24 11.97 -10.71
CA SER A 200 3.21 11.65 -11.70
C SER A 200 3.88 11.58 -13.08
N PRO A 201 3.66 10.53 -13.87
CA PRO A 201 3.99 10.57 -15.28
C PRO A 201 3.19 11.73 -15.91
N VAL A 202 3.90 12.53 -16.71
CA VAL A 202 3.34 13.67 -17.47
C VAL A 202 2.57 13.13 -18.66
#